data_AF-A0A2I1FEA2-F1
#
_entry.id   AF-A0A2I1FEA2-F1
#
_cell.length_a   1.000
_cell.length_b   1.000
_cell.length_c   1.000
_cell.angle_alpha   90.00
_cell.angle_beta   90.00
_cell.angle_gamma   90.00
#
_symmetry.space_group_name_H-M   'P 1'
#
loop_
_entity.id
_entity.type
_entity.pdbx_description
1 polymer ?
#
loop_
_entity_poly.entity_id
_entity_poly.type
_entity_poly.pdbx_seq_one_letter_code
_entity_poly.pdbx_strand_id
1 'polypeptide(L)'
;MMQQYLNNKEKGNFQKIPRSTQEKLAALYKIKQNTVSDIFLKKDKWLLINPDSEDANKQKERPIYFPQVEEALLLWITNVLAAELTINTDILHEKAKYFAQ
;
A
#
# COMPACT_ATOMS: atom_id res chain seq x y z
N MET A 1 -1.49 -28.38 16.73
CA MET A 1 -1.46 -28.32 15.25
C MET A 1 -1.89 -26.97 14.68
N MET A 2 -2.93 -26.28 15.19
CA MET A 2 -3.32 -24.96 14.64
C MET A 2 -2.28 -23.84 14.82
N GLN A 3 -1.50 -23.84 15.91
CA GLN A 3 -0.49 -22.78 16.15
C GLN A 3 0.73 -22.85 15.21
N GLN A 4 1.01 -24.02 14.63
CA GLN A 4 2.12 -24.19 13.69
C GLN A 4 1.74 -23.70 12.28
N TYR A 5 0.45 -23.70 11.93
CA TYR A 5 -0.06 -23.13 10.68
C TYR A 5 -0.06 -21.60 10.68
N LEU A 6 -0.33 -20.97 11.84
CA LEU A 6 -0.27 -19.51 11.97
C LEU A 6 1.18 -19.00 11.90
N ASN A 7 2.12 -19.66 12.59
CA ASN A 7 3.55 -19.31 12.53
C ASN A 7 4.19 -19.55 11.15
N ASN A 8 3.63 -20.44 10.33
CA ASN A 8 4.11 -20.68 8.97
C ASN A 8 3.52 -19.71 7.93
N LYS A 9 2.45 -18.97 8.27
CA LYS A 9 1.87 -17.94 7.38
C LYS A 9 2.72 -16.67 7.33
N GLU A 10 3.50 -16.40 8.38
CA GLU A 10 4.47 -15.29 8.41
C GLU A 10 5.80 -15.63 7.73
N LYS A 11 6.07 -16.92 7.50
CA LYS A 11 7.22 -17.40 6.72
C LYS A 11 6.75 -17.84 5.35
N GLY A 12 6.35 -16.86 4.54
CA GLY A 12 6.08 -17.07 3.12
C GLY A 12 7.21 -17.88 2.51
N ASN A 13 6.89 -19.10 2.07
CA ASN A 13 7.83 -20.00 1.41
C ASN A 13 8.00 -19.50 -0.03
N PHE A 14 8.65 -18.34 -0.17
CA PHE A 14 8.94 -17.75 -1.46
C PHE A 14 10.03 -18.59 -2.09
N GLN A 15 9.73 -19.22 -3.24
CA GLN A 15 10.77 -19.74 -4.13
C GLN A 15 11.77 -18.61 -4.35
N LYS A 16 12.93 -18.73 -3.70
CA LYS A 16 13.97 -17.72 -3.74
C LYS A 16 14.46 -17.68 -5.18
N ILE A 17 14.09 -16.62 -5.90
CA ILE A 17 14.55 -16.42 -7.28
C ILE A 17 16.08 -16.53 -7.25
N PRO A 18 16.70 -17.36 -8.11
CA PRO A 18 18.13 -17.54 -8.11
C PRO A 18 18.85 -16.20 -8.20
N ARG A 19 19.94 -16.05 -7.43
CA ARG A 19 20.72 -14.81 -7.37
C ARG A 19 21.16 -14.33 -8.76
N SER A 20 21.56 -15.27 -9.62
CA SER A 20 21.95 -15.01 -11.01
C SER A 20 20.81 -14.39 -11.85
N THR A 21 19.56 -14.76 -11.60
CA THR A 21 18.39 -14.15 -12.25
C THR A 21 18.18 -12.72 -11.75
N GLN A 22 18.35 -12.48 -10.45
CA GLN A 22 18.22 -11.13 -9.89
C GLN A 22 19.32 -10.19 -10.38
N GLU A 23 20.55 -10.68 -10.54
CA GLU A 23 21.66 -9.90 -11.12
C GLU A 23 21.40 -9.51 -12.58
N LYS A 24 20.82 -10.43 -13.37
CA LYS A 24 20.38 -10.12 -14.75
C LYS A 24 19.29 -9.05 -14.78
N LEU A 25 18.28 -9.15 -13.91
CA LEU A 25 17.21 -8.15 -13.81
C LEU A 25 17.74 -6.79 -13.33
N ALA A 26 18.65 -6.79 -12.35
CA ALA A 26 19.32 -5.59 -11.86
C ALA A 26 20.06 -4.87 -13.00
N ALA A 27 20.80 -5.61 -13.84
CA ALA A 27 21.48 -5.06 -15.00
C ALA A 27 20.51 -4.53 -16.07
N LEU A 28 19.45 -5.30 -16.39
CA LEU A 28 18.45 -4.93 -17.39
C LEU A 28 17.74 -3.62 -17.04
N TYR A 29 17.29 -3.50 -15.79
CA TYR A 29 16.54 -2.33 -15.30
C TYR A 29 17.43 -1.24 -14.69
N LYS A 30 18.76 -1.42 -14.71
CA LYS A 30 19.75 -0.49 -14.14
C LYS A 30 19.47 -0.12 -12.67
N ILE A 31 19.05 -1.12 -11.88
CA ILE A 31 18.79 -0.98 -10.44
C ILE A 31 19.73 -1.89 -9.64
N LYS A 32 19.81 -1.67 -8.33
CA LYS A 32 20.61 -2.52 -7.45
C LYS A 32 19.92 -3.89 -7.25
N GLN A 33 20.71 -4.95 -7.08
CA GLN A 33 20.18 -6.30 -6.85
C GLN A 33 19.37 -6.43 -5.54
N ASN A 34 19.67 -5.61 -4.52
CA ASN A 34 18.84 -5.53 -3.31
C ASN A 34 17.43 -4.98 -3.63
N THR A 35 17.33 -3.96 -4.49
CA THR A 35 16.03 -3.43 -4.95
C THR A 35 15.20 -4.48 -5.67
N VAL A 36 15.82 -5.29 -6.53
CA VAL A 36 15.16 -6.44 -7.17
C VAL A 36 14.63 -7.42 -6.12
N SER A 37 15.44 -7.71 -5.09
CA SER A 37 15.03 -8.58 -3.98
C SER A 37 13.85 -8.00 -3.20
N ASP A 38 13.87 -6.70 -2.88
CA ASP A 38 12.81 -6.01 -2.14
C ASP A 38 11.49 -6.00 -2.92
N ILE A 39 11.54 -5.82 -4.25
CA ILE A 39 10.38 -5.91 -5.13
C ILE A 39 9.79 -7.31 -5.07
N PHE A 40 10.61 -8.35 -5.21
CA PHE A 40 10.14 -9.74 -5.16
C PHE A 40 9.61 -10.15 -3.79
N LEU A 41 10.17 -9.62 -2.70
CA LEU A 41 9.67 -9.85 -1.34
C LEU A 41 8.22 -9.36 -1.19
N LYS A 42 7.87 -8.27 -1.87
CA LYS A 42 6.51 -7.68 -1.89
C LYS A 42 5.74 -8.02 -3.17
N LYS A 43 6.07 -9.11 -3.88
CA LYS A 43 5.48 -9.44 -5.20
C LYS A 43 3.95 -9.45 -5.19
N ASP A 44 3.34 -10.03 -4.17
CA ASP A 44 1.88 -10.24 -4.13
C ASP A 44 1.17 -8.88 -4.05
N LYS A 45 1.74 -7.95 -3.29
CA LYS A 45 1.29 -6.56 -3.25
C LYS A 45 1.34 -5.92 -4.64
N TRP A 46 2.47 -6.03 -5.35
CA TRP A 46 2.63 -5.38 -6.65
C TRP A 46 1.71 -5.97 -7.73
N LEU A 47 1.43 -7.28 -7.66
CA LEU A 47 0.52 -7.96 -8.58
C LEU A 47 -0.96 -7.61 -8.36
N LEU A 48 -1.33 -7.12 -7.16
CA LEU A 48 -2.70 -6.70 -6.86
C LEU A 48 -3.04 -5.29 -7.37
N ILE A 49 -2.05 -4.49 -7.77
CA ILE A 49 -2.26 -3.14 -8.26
C ILE A 49 -2.81 -3.19 -9.68
N ASN A 50 -3.95 -2.54 -9.91
CA ASN A 50 -4.48 -2.33 -11.26
C ASN A 50 -3.55 -1.37 -12.03
N PRO A 51 -2.96 -1.78 -13.17
CA PRO A 51 -2.04 -0.93 -13.94
C PRO A 51 -2.67 0.37 -14.44
N ASP A 52 -4.00 0.42 -14.60
CA ASP A 52 -4.73 1.60 -15.07
C ASP A 52 -5.19 2.53 -13.93
N SER A 53 -4.92 2.19 -12.67
CA SER A 53 -5.31 3.03 -11.53
C SER A 53 -4.27 4.10 -11.23
N GLU A 54 -4.70 5.16 -10.52
CA GLU A 54 -3.79 6.19 -10.01
C GLU A 54 -2.73 5.59 -9.05
N ASP A 55 -3.05 4.49 -8.37
CA ASP A 55 -2.10 3.80 -7.49
C ASP A 55 -0.89 3.24 -8.23
N ALA A 56 -1.02 2.84 -9.49
CA ALA A 56 0.09 2.34 -10.31
C ALA A 56 1.15 3.42 -10.56
N ASN A 57 0.77 4.70 -10.55
CA ASN A 57 1.67 5.82 -10.76
C ASN A 57 2.42 6.24 -9.47
N LYS A 58 2.08 5.67 -8.31
CA LYS A 58 2.70 6.02 -7.02
C LYS A 58 4.11 5.43 -6.92
N GLN A 59 5.11 6.31 -6.95
CA GLN A 59 6.53 5.91 -6.79
C GLN A 59 6.91 5.53 -5.36
N LYS A 60 6.18 6.03 -4.35
CA LYS A 60 6.45 5.78 -2.94
C LYS A 60 5.16 5.45 -2.22
N GLU A 61 5.19 4.38 -1.45
CA GLU A 61 4.18 4.11 -0.43
C GLU A 61 4.34 5.11 0.71
N ARG A 62 3.28 5.87 0.99
CA ARG A 62 3.21 6.71 2.18
C ARG A 62 2.41 5.96 3.22
N PRO A 63 2.97 5.69 4.42
CA PRO A 63 2.20 5.08 5.48
C PRO A 63 1.09 6.05 5.90
N ILE A 64 -0.07 5.48 6.24
CA ILE A 64 -1.17 6.22 6.84
C ILE A 64 -0.86 6.37 8.32
N TYR A 65 -0.68 7.61 8.79
CA TYR A 65 -0.31 7.90 10.18
C TYR A 65 -1.49 7.80 11.14
N PHE A 66 -2.70 8.11 10.67
CA PHE A 66 -3.92 8.15 11.49
C PHE A 66 -5.06 7.35 10.84
N PRO A 67 -4.98 6.00 10.79
CA PRO A 67 -5.94 5.18 10.05
C PRO A 67 -7.40 5.40 10.48
N GLN A 68 -7.62 5.55 11.79
CA GLN A 68 -8.97 5.76 12.36
C GLN A 68 -9.58 7.10 11.92
N VAL A 69 -8.77 8.16 11.87
CA VAL A 69 -9.20 9.49 11.43
C VAL A 69 -9.50 9.49 9.93
N GLU A 70 -8.63 8.87 9.12
CA GLU A 70 -8.81 8.74 7.67
C GLU A 70 -10.05 7.91 7.32
N GLU A 71 -10.32 6.82 8.06
CA GLU A 71 -11.51 5.99 7.87
C GLU A 71 -12.79 6.78 8.20
N ALA A 72 -12.81 7.49 9.33
CA ALA A 72 -13.94 8.35 9.71
C ALA A 72 -14.16 9.49 8.70
N LEU A 73 -13.07 10.10 8.21
CA LEU A 73 -13.13 11.12 7.16
C LEU A 73 -13.68 10.55 5.86
N LEU A 74 -13.21 9.39 5.42
CA LEU A 74 -13.66 8.75 4.19
C LEU A 74 -15.17 8.48 4.23
N LEU A 75 -15.67 7.93 5.33
CA LEU A 75 -17.10 7.69 5.53
C LEU A 75 -17.90 9.01 5.48
N TRP A 76 -17.41 10.04 6.16
CA TRP A 76 -18.04 11.35 6.17
C TRP A 76 -18.05 12.00 4.78
N ILE A 77 -16.91 12.03 4.07
CA ILE A 77 -16.80 12.57 2.71
C ILE A 77 -17.76 11.85 1.77
N THR A 78 -17.82 10.52 1.85
CA THR A 78 -18.72 9.72 1.01
C THR A 78 -20.19 10.13 1.22
N ASN A 79 -20.60 10.34 2.46
CA ASN A 79 -21.96 10.79 2.78
C ASN A 79 -22.24 12.23 2.32
N VAL A 80 -21.26 13.13 2.45
CA VAL A 80 -21.39 14.53 2.03
C VAL A 80 -21.45 14.66 0.51
N LEU A 81 -20.61 13.90 -0.21
CA LEU A 81 -20.66 13.84 -1.67
C LEU A 81 -21.97 13.22 -2.18
N ALA A 82 -22.49 12.20 -1.50
CA ALA A 82 -23.80 11.62 -1.82
C ALA A 82 -24.97 12.61 -1.60
N ALA A 83 -24.78 13.60 -0.72
CA ALA A 83 -25.73 14.69 -0.50
C ALA A 83 -25.49 15.90 -1.43
N GLU A 84 -24.60 15.77 -2.43
CA GLU A 84 -24.22 16.83 -3.39
C GLU A 84 -23.69 18.12 -2.73
N LEU A 85 -23.14 17.99 -1.52
CA LEU A 85 -22.55 19.12 -0.80
C LEU A 85 -21.09 19.32 -1.21
N THR A 86 -20.70 20.59 -1.40
CA THR A 86 -19.32 20.94 -1.74
C THR A 86 -18.45 20.99 -0.50
N ILE A 87 -17.32 20.27 -0.52
CA ILE A 87 -16.32 20.28 0.56
C ILE A 87 -15.16 21.18 0.13
N ASN A 88 -14.84 22.16 0.95
CA ASN A 88 -13.59 22.93 0.83
C ASN A 88 -12.53 22.40 1.81
N THR A 89 -11.30 22.85 1.63
CA THR A 89 -10.17 22.43 2.47
C THR A 89 -10.35 22.78 3.95
N ASP A 90 -11.00 23.91 4.26
CA ASP A 90 -11.21 24.35 5.64
C ASP A 90 -12.18 23.44 6.39
N ILE A 91 -13.31 23.08 5.77
CA ILE A 91 -14.29 22.15 6.33
C ILE A 91 -13.63 20.77 6.53
N LEU A 92 -12.81 20.33 5.56
CA LEU A 92 -12.10 19.06 5.66
C LEU A 92 -11.14 19.05 6.86
N HIS A 93 -10.37 20.12 7.06
CA HIS A 93 -9.46 20.25 8.19
C HIS A 93 -10.18 20.30 9.54
N GLU A 94 -11.26 21.07 9.66
CA GLU A 94 -12.04 21.13 10.90
C GLU A 94 -12.67 19.78 11.24
N LYS A 95 -13.15 19.05 10.22
CA LYS A 95 -13.69 17.70 10.44
C LYS A 95 -12.61 16.70 10.85
N ALA A 96 -11.43 16.78 10.25
CA ALA A 96 -10.28 15.95 10.62
C ALA A 96 -9.87 16.18 12.08
N LYS A 97 -9.81 17.45 12.52
CA LYS A 97 -9.53 17.80 13.92
C LYS A 97 -10.57 17.23 14.86
N TYR A 98 -11.85 17.32 14.51
CA TYR A 98 -12.95 16.76 15.31
C TYR A 98 -12.81 15.25 15.49
N PHE A 99 -12.43 14.50 14.45
CA PHE A 99 -12.22 13.06 14.54
C PHE A 99 -10.92 12.64 15.24
N ALA A 100 -9.97 13.57 15.41
CA ALA A 100 -8.72 13.32 16.11
C ALA A 100 -8.79 13.57 17.63
N GLN A 101 -9.94 14.03 18.15
CA GLN A 101 -10.22 14.19 19.58
C GLN A 101 -10.62 12.85 20.21
#